data_AF-A0A0R1FQV8-F1
#
_entry.id   AF-A0A0R1FQV8-F1
#
_cell.length_a   1.000
_cell.length_b   1.000
_cell.length_c   1.000
_cell.angle_alpha   90.00
_cell.angle_beta   90.00
_cell.angle_gamma   90.00
#
_symmetry.space_group_name_H-M   'P 1'
#
loop_
_entity.id
_entity.type
_entity.pdbx_description
1 polymer ?
#
loop_
_entity_poly.entity_id
_entity_poly.type
_entity_poly.pdbx_seq_one_letter_code
_entity_poly.pdbx_strand_id
1 'polypeptide(L)'
;MKDITEIACESYKEDLRSYDNCDYVITYPKYDWKMSYIAYDAMLNKLTGYHDLNQPDTDYETFGTKNNSEIISLINEFKKDFSIYLINNDSYDGDIFHISGLERIYYVIINLSLC
;
A
#
# COMPACT_ATOMS: atom_id res chain seq x y z
N MET A 1 11.70 10.47 -9.40
CA MET A 1 10.60 9.78 -8.70
C MET A 1 9.71 9.12 -9.74
N LYS A 2 9.27 7.89 -9.50
CA LYS A 2 8.35 7.18 -10.40
C LYS A 2 7.02 7.00 -9.67
N ASP A 3 5.93 7.50 -10.26
CA ASP A 3 4.59 7.24 -9.73
C ASP A 3 4.30 5.74 -9.83
N ILE A 4 3.97 5.12 -8.70
CA ILE A 4 3.63 3.70 -8.59
C ILE A 4 2.24 3.51 -7.96
N THR A 5 1.45 4.58 -7.81
CA THR A 5 0.15 4.55 -7.11
C THR A 5 -0.77 3.50 -7.69
N GLU A 6 -0.93 3.47 -9.02
CA GLU A 6 -1.84 2.51 -9.67
C GLU A 6 -1.36 1.07 -9.48
N ILE A 7 -0.10 0.77 -9.80
CA ILE A 7 0.44 -0.60 -9.72
C ILE A 7 0.45 -1.11 -8.27
N ALA A 8 0.74 -0.26 -7.29
CA ALA A 8 0.72 -0.62 -5.88
C ALA A 8 -0.70 -0.91 -5.39
N CYS A 9 -1.63 0.02 -5.61
CA CYS A 9 -3.02 -0.13 -5.17
C CYS A 9 -3.72 -1.31 -5.88
N GLU A 10 -3.52 -1.51 -7.18
CA GLU A 10 -4.13 -2.65 -7.88
C GLU A 10 -3.48 -3.98 -7.48
N SER A 11 -2.15 -4.03 -7.25
CA SER A 11 -1.51 -5.25 -6.76
C SER A 11 -2.03 -5.64 -5.37
N TYR A 12 -2.23 -4.66 -4.48
CA TYR A 12 -2.78 -4.93 -3.15
C TYR A 12 -4.22 -5.45 -3.18
N LYS A 13 -5.05 -4.92 -4.09
CA LYS A 13 -6.41 -5.47 -4.30
C LYS A 13 -6.40 -6.90 -4.80
N GLU A 14 -5.47 -7.27 -5.67
CA GLU A 14 -5.35 -8.65 -6.15
C GLU A 14 -4.98 -9.60 -5.00
N ASP A 15 -4.06 -9.20 -4.13
CA ASP A 15 -3.70 -9.99 -2.94
C ASP A 15 -4.91 -10.18 -2.03
N LEU A 16 -5.63 -9.11 -1.69
CA LEU A 16 -6.86 -9.17 -0.88
C LEU A 16 -7.93 -10.10 -1.47
N ARG A 17 -8.12 -10.07 -2.79
CA ARG A 17 -9.04 -11.00 -3.49
C ARG A 17 -8.57 -12.45 -3.40
N SER A 18 -7.26 -12.67 -3.46
CA SER A 18 -6.68 -14.01 -3.32
C SER A 18 -6.80 -14.56 -1.90
N TYR A 19 -6.78 -13.70 -0.88
CA TYR A 19 -6.97 -14.10 0.52
C TYR A 19 -8.40 -14.55 0.80
N ASP A 20 -9.40 -13.91 0.17
CA ASP A 20 -10.80 -14.29 0.27
C ASP A 20 -11.15 -15.59 -0.47
N ASN A 21 -10.39 -15.92 -1.52
CA ASN A 21 -10.68 -17.06 -2.39
C ASN A 21 -9.39 -17.73 -2.89
N CYS A 22 -9.13 -18.94 -2.38
CA CYS A 22 -7.97 -19.75 -2.76
C CYS A 22 -7.92 -20.12 -4.25
N ASP A 23 -9.06 -20.11 -4.95
CA ASP A 23 -9.15 -20.38 -6.40
C ASP A 23 -9.05 -19.11 -7.25
N TYR A 24 -8.88 -17.94 -6.65
CA TYR A 24 -8.76 -16.69 -7.37
C TYR A 24 -7.46 -16.65 -8.18
N VAL A 25 -7.59 -16.33 -9.47
CA VAL A 25 -6.46 -16.11 -10.38
C VAL A 25 -6.25 -14.62 -10.55
N ILE A 26 -5.03 -14.16 -10.28
CA ILE A 26 -4.64 -12.76 -10.46
C ILE A 26 -4.92 -12.33 -11.90
N THR A 27 -5.66 -11.23 -12.06
CA THR A 27 -6.07 -10.73 -13.38
C THR A 27 -5.38 -9.44 -13.78
N TYR A 28 -4.80 -8.70 -12.82
CA TYR A 28 -4.11 -7.46 -13.12
C TYR A 28 -2.77 -7.75 -13.82
N PRO A 29 -2.58 -7.31 -15.08
CA PRO A 29 -1.43 -7.73 -15.90
C PRO A 29 -0.09 -7.18 -15.42
N LYS A 30 -0.12 -6.12 -14.59
CA LYS A 30 1.08 -5.51 -14.01
C LYS A 30 1.22 -5.86 -12.52
N TYR A 31 0.57 -6.92 -12.06
CA TYR A 31 0.67 -7.35 -10.68
C TYR A 31 2.15 -7.51 -10.26
N ASP A 32 2.48 -6.92 -9.12
CA ASP A 32 3.77 -7.07 -8.46
C ASP A 32 3.53 -7.11 -6.95
N TRP A 33 3.77 -8.27 -6.34
CA TRP A 33 3.61 -8.48 -4.91
C TRP A 33 4.43 -7.47 -4.08
N LYS A 34 5.57 -6.99 -4.57
CA LYS A 34 6.34 -5.95 -3.87
C LYS A 34 5.60 -4.62 -3.85
N MET A 35 4.88 -4.30 -4.93
CA MET A 35 4.06 -3.09 -5.00
C MET A 35 2.84 -3.21 -4.08
N SER A 36 2.29 -4.42 -3.91
CA SER A 36 1.25 -4.69 -2.91
C SER A 36 1.73 -4.36 -1.50
N TYR A 37 2.90 -4.86 -1.09
CA TYR A 37 3.52 -4.50 0.20
C TYR A 37 3.73 -2.98 0.36
N ILE A 38 4.17 -2.29 -0.69
CA ILE A 38 4.30 -0.82 -0.65
C ILE A 38 2.94 -0.15 -0.39
N ALA A 39 1.87 -0.57 -1.05
CA ALA A 39 0.54 0.00 -0.81
C ALA A 39 0.04 -0.27 0.61
N TYR A 40 0.23 -1.49 1.11
CA TYR A 40 -0.08 -1.85 2.50
C TYR A 40 0.66 -0.94 3.49
N ASP A 41 1.99 -0.86 3.38
CA ASP A 41 2.83 -0.05 4.27
C ASP A 41 2.49 1.45 4.16
N ALA A 42 2.18 1.94 2.96
CA ALA A 42 1.79 3.32 2.75
C ALA A 42 0.44 3.65 3.41
N MET A 43 -0.53 2.75 3.28
CA MET A 43 -1.84 2.89 3.93
C MET A 43 -1.71 2.77 5.44
N LEU A 44 -0.93 1.83 5.94
CA LEU A 44 -0.64 1.65 7.36
C LEU A 44 -0.10 2.95 7.96
N ASN A 45 0.91 3.55 7.32
CA ASN A 45 1.55 4.79 7.77
C ASN A 45 0.64 6.02 7.71
N LYS A 46 -0.39 6.04 6.86
CA LYS A 46 -1.26 7.22 6.69
C LYS A 46 -2.61 7.11 7.40
N LEU A 47 -3.14 5.89 7.50
CA LEU A 47 -4.50 5.66 7.98
C LEU A 47 -4.53 5.12 9.41
N THR A 48 -3.39 4.69 9.94
CA THR A 48 -3.31 4.07 11.27
C THR A 48 -2.18 4.68 12.10
N GLY A 49 -2.21 4.43 13.41
CA GLY A 49 -1.08 4.69 14.32
C GLY A 49 -0.16 3.48 14.51
N TYR A 50 -0.33 2.41 13.74
CA TYR A 50 0.47 1.19 13.84
C TYR A 50 1.79 1.39 13.08
N HIS A 51 2.74 2.10 13.68
CA HIS A 51 4.04 2.35 13.04
C HIS A 51 5.11 1.32 13.42
N ASP A 52 5.00 0.68 14.59
CA ASP A 52 5.96 -0.33 15.10
C ASP A 52 5.33 -1.29 16.15
N LEU A 53 3.99 -1.37 16.17
CA LEU A 53 3.25 -2.20 17.12
C LEU A 53 3.00 -3.59 16.52
N ASN A 54 2.73 -4.59 17.37
CA ASN A 54 2.23 -5.88 16.91
C ASN A 54 0.95 -5.66 16.09
N GLN A 55 1.06 -5.81 14.78
CA GLN A 55 -0.07 -5.70 13.86
C GLN A 55 -1.03 -6.86 14.10
N PRO A 56 -2.34 -6.65 13.94
CA PRO A 56 -3.30 -7.74 13.88
C PRO A 56 -2.94 -8.77 12.82
N ASP A 57 -3.41 -10.00 13.00
CA ASP A 57 -3.09 -11.12 12.10
C ASP A 57 -3.69 -10.92 10.68
N THR A 58 -4.66 -10.02 10.55
CA THR A 58 -5.35 -9.75 9.29
C THR A 58 -5.37 -8.26 8.94
N ASP A 59 -5.39 -7.98 7.64
CA ASP A 59 -5.41 -6.62 7.12
C ASP A 59 -6.68 -5.86 7.53
N TYR A 60 -7.85 -6.52 7.55
CA TYR A 60 -9.11 -5.85 7.90
C TYR A 60 -9.11 -5.42 9.37
N GLU A 61 -8.55 -6.23 10.27
CA GLU A 61 -8.35 -5.81 11.67
C GLU A 61 -7.36 -4.66 11.78
N THR A 62 -6.28 -4.69 10.98
CA THR A 62 -5.28 -3.62 10.94
C THR A 62 -5.91 -2.27 10.58
N PHE A 63 -6.81 -2.25 9.60
CA PHE A 63 -7.50 -1.05 9.14
C PHE A 63 -8.86 -0.80 9.82
N GLY A 64 -9.22 -1.59 10.85
CA GLY A 64 -10.48 -1.43 11.58
C GLY A 64 -11.74 -1.69 10.73
N THR A 65 -11.63 -2.48 9.68
CA THR A 65 -12.72 -2.90 8.79
C THR A 65 -13.17 -4.32 9.10
N LYS A 66 -14.28 -4.76 8.49
CA LYS A 66 -14.86 -6.09 8.77
C LYS A 66 -14.40 -7.19 7.83
N ASN A 67 -13.86 -6.84 6.67
CA ASN A 67 -13.52 -7.77 5.60
C ASN A 67 -12.65 -7.09 4.52
N ASN A 68 -12.04 -7.89 3.67
CA ASN A 68 -11.16 -7.44 2.59
C ASN A 68 -11.87 -6.56 1.54
N SER A 69 -13.18 -6.73 1.31
CA SER A 69 -13.95 -5.87 0.40
C SER A 69 -14.04 -4.41 0.91
N GLU A 70 -14.17 -4.23 2.23
CA GLU A 70 -14.10 -2.90 2.85
C GLU A 70 -12.69 -2.30 2.73
N ILE A 71 -11.62 -3.11 2.81
CA ILE A 71 -10.25 -2.63 2.55
C ILE A 71 -10.08 -2.22 1.09
N ILE A 72 -10.61 -2.98 0.13
CA ILE A 72 -10.59 -2.59 -1.29
C ILE A 72 -11.27 -1.23 -1.50
N SER A 73 -12.34 -0.95 -0.76
CA SER A 73 -13.00 0.35 -0.76
C SER A 73 -12.09 1.43 -0.18
N LEU A 74 -11.41 1.15 0.94
CA LEU A 74 -10.43 2.04 1.55
C LEU A 74 -9.23 2.33 0.64
N ILE A 75 -8.73 1.34 -0.12
CA ILE A 75 -7.68 1.54 -1.14
C ILE A 75 -8.15 2.53 -2.21
N ASN A 76 -9.42 2.43 -2.61
CA ASN A 76 -10.00 3.34 -3.59
C ASN A 76 -10.18 4.77 -3.07
N GLU A 77 -10.35 4.95 -1.76
CA GLU A 77 -10.38 6.26 -1.11
C GLU A 77 -8.96 6.80 -0.96
N PHE A 78 -8.04 6.00 -0.42
CA PHE A 78 -6.63 6.35 -0.29
C PHE A 78 -6.02 6.88 -1.59
N LYS A 79 -6.25 6.20 -2.73
CA LYS A 79 -5.71 6.64 -4.03
C LYS A 79 -6.29 7.95 -4.57
N LYS A 80 -7.39 8.47 -4.01
CA LYS A 80 -7.95 9.79 -4.37
C LYS A 80 -7.22 10.91 -3.66
N ASP A 81 -6.76 10.63 -2.44
CA ASP A 81 -6.16 11.62 -1.54
C ASP A 81 -4.64 11.55 -1.54
N PHE A 82 -4.06 10.42 -1.95
CA PHE A 82 -2.63 10.15 -1.88
C PHE A 82 -2.07 9.55 -3.16
N SER A 83 -0.81 9.88 -3.45
CA SER A 83 0.00 9.24 -4.48
C SER A 83 1.29 8.68 -3.89
N ILE A 84 1.68 7.50 -4.37
CA ILE A 84 2.88 6.77 -3.94
C ILE A 84 3.94 6.90 -5.03
N TYR A 85 5.12 7.38 -4.66
CA TYR A 85 6.25 7.53 -5.57
C TYR A 85 7.44 6.71 -5.13
N LEU A 86 7.96 5.87 -6.02
CA LEU A 86 9.24 5.18 -5.83
C LEU A 86 10.40 6.17 -6.02
N ILE A 87 11.36 6.12 -5.10
CA ILE A 87 12.56 6.96 -5.10
C ILE A 87 13.79 6.09 -5.32
N ASN A 88 14.67 6.55 -6.23
CA ASN A 88 15.92 5.87 -6.57
C ASN A 88 17.16 6.55 -5.95
N ASN A 89 16.99 7.65 -5.22
CA ASN A 89 18.07 8.46 -4.70
C ASN A 89 17.70 9.06 -3.34
N ASP A 90 18.57 8.91 -2.36
CA ASP A 90 18.35 9.34 -0.96
C ASP A 90 18.35 10.87 -0.79
N SER A 91 18.49 11.63 -1.88
CA SER A 91 18.50 13.10 -1.90
C SER A 91 17.10 13.72 -1.87
N TYR A 92 16.07 13.01 -1.40
CA TYR A 92 14.73 13.57 -1.23
C TYR A 92 14.59 14.11 0.19
N ASP A 93 14.36 15.41 0.32
CA ASP A 93 14.33 16.11 1.62
C ASP A 93 13.00 15.97 2.40
N GLY A 94 12.06 15.14 1.94
CA GLY A 94 10.77 14.89 2.60
C GLY A 94 10.70 13.55 3.34
N ASP A 95 9.50 13.18 3.79
CA ASP A 95 9.27 11.90 4.50
C ASP A 95 9.51 10.70 3.56
N ILE A 96 10.66 10.05 3.71
CA ILE A 96 11.01 8.81 3.02
C ILE A 96 10.61 7.63 3.90
N PHE A 97 9.81 6.73 3.32
CA PHE A 97 9.44 5.45 3.91
C PHE A 97 10.31 4.32 3.34
N HIS A 98 10.63 3.34 4.18
CA HIS A 98 11.43 2.18 3.83
C HIS A 98 10.70 0.89 4.23
N ILE A 99 10.70 -0.11 3.34
CA ILE A 99 10.14 -1.42 3.66
C ILE A 99 11.19 -2.27 4.38
N SER A 100 10.93 -2.54 5.67
CA SER A 100 11.71 -3.47 6.49
C SER A 100 11.89 -4.83 5.81
N GLY A 101 13.15 -5.31 5.73
CA GLY A 101 13.49 -6.61 5.14
C GLY A 101 13.81 -6.59 3.64
N LEU A 102 13.57 -5.49 2.92
CA LEU A 102 14.02 -5.30 1.54
C LEU A 102 15.07 -4.19 1.48
N GLU A 103 16.33 -4.54 1.23
CA GLU A 103 17.36 -3.54 0.98
C GLU A 103 16.96 -2.70 -0.25
N ARG A 104 16.80 -1.38 -0.05
CA ARG A 104 16.72 -0.33 -1.10
C ARG A 104 15.37 -0.08 -1.79
N ILE A 105 14.23 -0.44 -1.21
CA ILE A 105 12.93 0.08 -1.68
C ILE A 105 12.54 1.28 -0.83
N TYR A 106 12.72 2.47 -1.40
CA TYR A 106 12.33 3.74 -0.80
C TYR A 106 11.15 4.33 -1.56
N TYR A 107 10.16 4.80 -0.82
CA TYR A 107 9.01 5.46 -1.41
C TYR A 107 8.56 6.66 -0.59
N VAL A 108 7.77 7.54 -1.20
CA VAL A 108 7.19 8.71 -0.56
C VAL A 108 5.70 8.79 -0.86
N ILE A 109 4.96 9.39 0.05
CA ILE A 109 3.52 9.58 -0.07
C ILE A 109 3.22 11.07 -0.18
N ILE A 110 2.64 11.48 -1.30
CA ILE A 110 2.22 12.87 -1.53
C ILE A 110 0.72 12.97 -1.27
N ASN A 111 0.32 13.90 -0.40
CA ASN A 111 -1.09 14.22 -0.18
C ASN A 111 -1.56 15.19 -1.28
N LEU A 112 -2.53 14.76 -2.08
CA LEU A 112 -3.05 15.48 -3.23
C LEU A 112 -3.91 16.70 -2.84
N SER A 113 -4.40 16.76 -1.61
CA SER A 113 -5.17 17.91 -1.09
C SER A 113 -4.31 19.13 -0.74
N LEU A 114 -2.98 18.97 -0.70
CA LEU A 114 -2.01 20.02 -0.38
C LEU A 114 -1.26 20.54 -1.62
N CYS A 115 -1.65 20.11 -2.83
CA CYS A 115 -1.08 20.53 -4.10
C CYS A 115 -1.96 21.53 -4.85
#